data_AF-A0A2V9FZK4-F1
#
_entry.id   AF-A0A2V9FZK4-F1
#
_cell.length_a   1.000
_cell.length_b   1.000
_cell.length_c   1.000
_cell.angle_alpha   90.00
_cell.angle_beta   90.00
_cell.angle_gamma   90.00
#
_symmetry.space_group_name_H-M   'P 1'
#
loop_
_entity.id
_entity.type
_entity.pdbx_description
1 polymer ?
#
loop_
_entity_poly.entity_id
_entity_poly.type
_entity_poly.pdbx_seq_one_letter_code
_entity_poly.pdbx_strand_id
1 'polypeptide(L)'
;MAPTGGSASIIATSLTDGTKNVSASVKITGTASNASLNGHYALLITSATGQLGTSVSAASVIADGNGKITGGVEELTGPGSTDLLDPVTDGTYLIDPSGHGTMLIHTALFETLKFSFVLTSATHALIIEIDGTPASGTMDLLQPVGASFTAAQISGNYSFAMDGVDNSGTLNYMSMAGTFAADGVGALTSGTLDINNGGTFTTASFTGTFSAPDPNGRGKMQVSTGRTFVYYIISSKVL
;
A
#
# COMPACT_ATOMS: atom_id res chain seq x y z
N MET A 1 21.29 14.96 11.03
CA MET A 1 19.89 14.60 11.32
C MET A 1 19.72 14.63 12.83
N ALA A 2 18.77 15.38 13.37
CA ALA A 2 18.45 15.26 14.78
C ALA A 2 17.69 13.93 14.98
N PRO A 3 18.09 13.06 15.92
CA PRO A 3 17.34 11.84 16.22
C PRO A 3 16.03 12.23 16.91
N THR A 4 14.92 11.64 16.49
CA THR A 4 13.62 11.77 17.17
C THR A 4 13.55 10.80 18.35
N GLY A 5 13.19 11.34 19.52
CA GLY A 5 13.48 10.74 20.83
C GLY A 5 14.54 11.49 21.65
N GLY A 6 14.77 12.78 21.35
CA GLY A 6 15.84 13.58 21.96
C GLY A 6 15.43 14.99 22.35
N SER A 7 16.41 15.77 22.81
CA SER A 7 16.26 17.20 23.11
C SER A 7 17.20 18.02 22.24
N ALA A 8 16.68 19.07 21.60
CA ALA A 8 17.51 20.10 20.98
C ALA A 8 17.76 21.22 22.01
N SER A 9 19.01 21.67 22.13
CA SER A 9 19.34 22.84 22.94
C SER A 9 19.37 24.07 22.04
N ILE A 10 18.51 25.04 22.33
CA ILE A 10 18.56 26.37 21.72
C ILE A 10 19.44 27.22 22.61
N ILE A 11 20.57 27.70 22.08
CA ILE A 11 21.50 28.58 22.78
C ILE A 11 21.40 29.97 22.17
N ALA A 12 21.02 30.96 22.97
CA ALA A 12 21.09 32.36 22.60
C ALA A 12 22.28 33.00 23.32
N THR A 13 23.27 33.46 22.56
CA THR A 13 24.47 34.15 23.07
C THR A 13 24.27 35.66 22.93
N SER A 14 24.63 36.41 23.97
CA SER A 14 24.56 37.88 23.93
C SER A 14 25.51 38.44 22.87
N LEU A 15 25.03 39.42 22.09
CA LEU A 15 25.84 40.13 21.10
C LEU A 15 26.82 41.13 21.74
N THR A 16 26.53 41.62 22.94
CA THR A 16 27.34 42.64 23.63
C THR A 16 28.31 42.06 24.66
N ASP A 17 28.07 40.83 25.14
CA ASP A 17 28.97 40.09 26.03
C ASP A 17 28.97 38.61 25.62
N GLY A 18 29.97 38.22 24.82
CA GLY A 18 30.11 36.86 24.29
C GLY A 18 30.32 35.78 25.36
N THR A 19 30.51 36.15 26.62
CA THR A 19 30.59 35.21 27.75
C THR A 19 29.22 34.86 28.34
N LYS A 20 28.16 35.55 27.93
CA LYS A 20 26.79 35.34 28.42
C LYS A 20 25.96 34.61 27.38
N ASN A 21 25.32 33.52 27.81
CA ASN A 21 24.30 32.85 27.04
C ASN A 21 23.12 32.45 27.93
N VAL A 22 22.00 32.16 27.29
CA VAL A 22 20.87 31.43 27.87
C VAL A 22 20.62 30.21 26.99
N SER A 23 20.29 29.09 27.61
CA SER A 23 19.90 27.88 26.90
C SER A 23 18.50 27.44 27.29
N ALA A 24 17.78 26.87 26.33
CA ALA A 24 16.50 26.21 26.53
C ALA A 24 16.50 24.87 25.78
N SER A 25 15.99 23.83 26.42
CA SER A 25 15.84 22.52 25.79
C SER A 25 14.44 22.36 25.22
N VAL A 26 14.35 21.98 23.95
CA VAL A 26 13.11 21.57 23.27
C VAL A 26 13.11 20.05 23.17
N LYS A 27 12.13 19.40 23.80
CA LYS A 27 11.93 17.95 23.65
C LYS A 27 11.22 17.67 22.33
N ILE A 28 11.88 16.92 21.44
CA ILE A 28 11.26 16.41 20.22
C ILE A 28 10.66 15.05 20.57
N THR A 29 9.36 15.04 20.88
CA THR A 29 8.65 13.82 21.19
C THR A 29 8.19 13.19 19.88
N GLY A 30 8.72 12.01 19.57
CA GLY A 30 8.16 11.17 18.52
C GLY A 30 6.74 10.76 18.88
N THR A 31 5.81 10.85 17.94
CA THR A 31 4.38 10.58 18.18
C THR A 31 3.95 9.18 17.75
N ALA A 32 4.81 8.44 17.05
CA ALA A 32 4.52 7.09 16.59
C ALA A 32 4.84 6.02 17.65
N SER A 33 4.11 4.91 17.60
CA SER A 33 4.34 3.71 18.42
C SER A 33 3.57 2.54 17.81
N ASN A 34 3.62 1.35 18.42
CA ASN A 34 2.80 0.22 17.95
C ASN A 34 1.29 0.55 17.91
N ALA A 35 0.82 1.45 18.78
CA ALA A 35 -0.57 1.91 18.79
C ALA A 35 -0.94 2.73 17.55
N SER A 36 0.04 3.20 16.77
CA SER A 36 -0.18 3.92 15.51
C SER A 36 -0.63 3.02 14.36
N LEU A 37 -0.39 1.70 14.45
CA LEU A 37 -0.98 0.72 13.55
C LEU A 37 -2.03 -0.09 14.31
N ASN A 38 -3.31 0.22 14.13
CA ASN A 38 -4.42 -0.48 14.76
C ASN A 38 -5.59 -0.55 13.78
N GLY A 39 -5.92 -1.75 13.35
CA GLY A 39 -6.97 -2.02 12.37
C GLY A 39 -6.48 -2.79 11.17
N HIS A 40 -7.27 -2.74 10.10
CA HIS A 40 -7.04 -3.47 8.86
C HIS A 40 -6.29 -2.57 7.86
N TYR A 41 -5.15 -3.03 7.35
CA TYR A 41 -4.33 -2.29 6.40
C TYR A 41 -4.16 -3.10 5.12
N ALA A 42 -4.28 -2.44 3.97
CA ALA A 42 -3.91 -3.00 2.68
C ALA A 42 -2.44 -2.68 2.39
N LEU A 43 -1.68 -3.66 1.91
CA LEU A 43 -0.35 -3.49 1.37
C LEU A 43 -0.45 -3.64 -0.14
N LEU A 44 0.23 -2.77 -0.89
CA LEU A 44 0.43 -2.93 -2.32
C LEU A 44 1.91 -2.74 -2.62
N ILE A 45 2.59 -3.82 -2.99
CA ILE A 45 4.03 -3.88 -3.14
C ILE A 45 4.35 -4.41 -4.53
N THR A 46 5.25 -3.73 -5.23
CA THR A 46 5.70 -4.11 -6.57
C THR A 46 7.17 -4.49 -6.54
N SER A 47 7.51 -5.58 -7.20
CA SER A 47 8.88 -6.08 -7.35
C SER A 47 9.24 -6.27 -8.82
N ALA A 48 10.45 -5.91 -9.19
CA ALA A 48 10.97 -6.21 -10.51
C ALA A 48 11.49 -7.65 -10.54
N THR A 49 11.03 -8.47 -11.48
CA THR A 49 11.49 -9.86 -11.68
C THR A 49 12.56 -9.98 -12.77
N GLY A 50 13.33 -8.92 -12.95
CA GLY A 50 14.32 -8.83 -14.02
C GLY A 50 13.66 -8.79 -15.40
N GLN A 51 14.05 -9.71 -16.30
CA GLN A 51 13.53 -9.76 -17.67
C GLN A 51 12.10 -10.33 -17.77
N LEU A 52 11.60 -10.95 -16.69
CA LEU A 52 10.28 -11.59 -16.67
C LEU A 52 9.15 -10.56 -16.45
N GLY A 53 9.47 -9.36 -15.94
CA GLY A 53 8.53 -8.27 -15.74
C GLY A 53 8.42 -7.79 -14.31
N THR A 54 7.18 -7.62 -13.84
CA THR A 54 6.83 -7.13 -12.52
C THR A 54 5.98 -8.17 -11.80
N SER A 55 6.25 -8.41 -10.53
CA SER A 55 5.30 -9.07 -9.63
C SER A 55 4.66 -8.05 -8.70
N VAL A 56 3.42 -8.30 -8.33
CA VAL A 56 2.66 -7.48 -7.38
C VAL A 56 2.25 -8.40 -6.24
N SER A 57 2.63 -8.03 -5.02
CA SER A 57 2.02 -8.57 -3.81
C SER A 57 1.01 -7.56 -3.28
N ALA A 58 -0.20 -8.03 -3.02
CA ALA A 58 -1.26 -7.26 -2.40
C ALA A 58 -1.78 -8.03 -1.19
N ALA A 59 -1.75 -7.40 -0.02
CA ALA A 59 -2.17 -8.03 1.22
C ALA A 59 -3.20 -7.18 1.96
N SER A 60 -4.02 -7.80 2.80
CA SER A 60 -4.75 -7.16 3.89
C SER A 60 -4.24 -7.76 5.19
N VAL A 61 -3.86 -6.94 6.16
CA VAL A 61 -3.34 -7.37 7.47
C VAL A 61 -4.07 -6.69 8.61
N ILE A 62 -4.25 -7.41 9.72
CA ILE A 62 -4.95 -6.91 10.91
C ILE A 62 -3.94 -6.63 12.02
N ALA A 63 -3.57 -5.36 12.20
CA ALA A 63 -2.68 -4.90 13.27
C ALA A 63 -3.48 -4.62 14.56
N ASP A 64 -2.96 -5.06 15.71
CA ASP A 64 -3.68 -5.02 16.99
C ASP A 64 -3.42 -3.76 17.84
N GLY A 65 -2.59 -2.83 17.39
CA GLY A 65 -2.15 -1.67 18.18
C GLY A 65 -1.07 -1.99 19.23
N ASN A 66 -0.67 -3.26 19.38
CA ASN A 66 0.26 -3.73 20.42
C ASN A 66 1.48 -4.48 19.85
N GLY A 67 1.62 -4.54 18.52
CA GLY A 67 2.78 -5.15 17.86
C GLY A 67 2.53 -6.54 17.29
N LYS A 68 1.27 -6.98 17.15
CA LYS A 68 0.91 -8.25 16.51
C LYS A 68 0.08 -8.03 15.25
N ILE A 69 0.37 -8.86 14.24
CA ILE A 69 -0.55 -9.10 13.13
C ILE A 69 -1.37 -10.33 13.49
N THR A 70 -2.69 -10.20 13.42
CA THR A 70 -3.65 -11.18 13.98
C THR A 70 -4.46 -11.92 12.92
N GLY A 71 -4.28 -11.55 11.66
CA GLY A 71 -4.97 -12.15 10.53
C GLY A 71 -4.85 -11.30 9.28
N GLY A 72 -5.57 -11.71 8.25
CA GLY A 72 -5.50 -11.09 6.94
C GLY A 72 -5.41 -12.11 5.80
N VAL A 73 -5.08 -11.60 4.62
CA VAL A 73 -4.75 -12.39 3.43
C VAL A 73 -3.57 -11.76 2.70
N GLU A 74 -2.72 -12.57 2.12
CA GLU A 74 -1.70 -12.18 1.16
C GLU A 74 -2.08 -12.75 -0.21
N GLU A 75 -1.76 -12.00 -1.26
CA GLU A 75 -1.84 -12.50 -2.62
C GLU A 75 -0.67 -11.99 -3.44
N LEU A 76 -0.13 -12.85 -4.30
CA LEU A 76 0.94 -12.53 -5.22
C LEU A 76 0.54 -12.85 -6.65
N THR A 77 0.72 -11.90 -7.55
CA THR A 77 0.61 -12.14 -8.99
C THR A 77 1.91 -11.72 -9.67
N GLY A 78 2.52 -12.66 -10.39
CA GLY A 78 3.74 -12.43 -11.13
C GLY A 78 3.86 -13.31 -12.37
N PRO A 79 4.94 -13.16 -13.14
CA PRO A 79 5.19 -13.99 -14.32
C PRO A 79 5.33 -15.47 -13.93
N GLY A 80 4.32 -16.29 -14.27
CA GLY A 80 4.32 -17.73 -13.99
C GLY A 80 4.02 -18.10 -12.53
N SER A 81 3.72 -17.12 -11.67
CA SER A 81 3.34 -17.33 -10.28
C SER A 81 2.01 -16.62 -9.98
N THR A 82 1.10 -17.33 -9.33
CA THR A 82 -0.13 -16.74 -8.82
C THR A 82 -0.47 -17.44 -7.53
N ASP A 83 -0.49 -16.67 -6.45
CA ASP A 83 -1.03 -17.06 -5.16
C ASP A 83 -2.16 -16.10 -4.82
N LEU A 84 -3.29 -16.64 -4.41
CA LEU A 84 -4.49 -15.87 -4.13
C LEU A 84 -5.11 -16.34 -2.84
N LEU A 85 -5.47 -15.37 -2.02
CA LEU A 85 -6.12 -15.49 -0.72
C LEU A 85 -5.33 -16.39 0.25
N ASP A 86 -4.00 -16.31 0.29
CA ASP A 86 -3.22 -17.03 1.29
C ASP A 86 -3.46 -16.39 2.68
N PRO A 87 -4.13 -17.09 3.61
CA PRO A 87 -4.45 -16.50 4.90
C PRO A 87 -3.20 -16.14 5.70
N VAL A 88 -3.15 -14.91 6.21
CA VAL A 88 -2.16 -14.53 7.21
C VAL A 88 -2.52 -15.22 8.53
N THR A 89 -1.61 -16.03 9.04
CA THR A 89 -1.84 -16.86 10.23
C THR A 89 -1.41 -16.16 11.51
N ASP A 90 -0.27 -15.49 11.47
CA ASP A 90 0.21 -14.60 12.52
C ASP A 90 1.26 -13.61 11.99
N GLY A 91 1.76 -12.75 12.87
CA GLY A 91 2.88 -11.88 12.59
C GLY A 91 3.17 -10.90 13.72
N THR A 92 4.19 -10.07 13.54
CA THR A 92 4.61 -9.05 14.51
C THR A 92 4.99 -7.76 13.81
N TYR A 93 4.91 -6.64 14.53
CA TYR A 93 5.47 -5.38 14.08
C TYR A 93 6.01 -4.56 15.26
N LEU A 94 6.99 -3.70 14.97
CA LEU A 94 7.56 -2.76 15.92
C LEU A 94 7.66 -1.40 15.25
N ILE A 95 7.26 -0.34 15.94
CA ILE A 95 7.35 1.04 15.47
C ILE A 95 8.09 1.87 16.50
N ASP A 96 9.15 2.54 16.07
CA ASP A 96 9.87 3.47 16.90
C ASP A 96 9.16 4.84 16.95
N PRO A 97 9.55 5.74 17.88
CA PRO A 97 8.94 7.07 17.98
C PRO A 97 9.10 7.93 16.72
N SER A 98 10.04 7.59 15.83
CA SER A 98 10.28 8.29 14.58
C SER A 98 9.39 7.81 13.43
N GLY A 99 8.56 6.79 13.67
CA GLY A 99 7.64 6.22 12.69
C GLY A 99 8.29 5.16 11.80
N HIS A 100 9.57 4.84 11.99
CA HIS A 100 10.19 3.71 11.33
C HIS A 100 9.73 2.43 12.02
N GLY A 101 9.40 1.42 11.23
CA GLY A 101 9.00 0.14 11.76
C GLY A 101 9.46 -1.04 10.94
N THR A 102 9.39 -2.19 11.57
CA THR A 102 9.56 -3.49 10.92
C THR A 102 8.28 -4.31 11.09
N MET A 103 7.98 -5.13 10.09
CA MET A 103 6.84 -6.04 10.11
C MET A 103 7.29 -7.41 9.64
N LEU A 104 6.74 -8.45 10.27
CA LEU A 104 6.92 -9.85 9.89
C LEU A 104 5.55 -10.50 9.83
N ILE A 105 5.28 -11.23 8.75
CA ILE A 105 4.01 -11.91 8.47
C ILE A 105 4.31 -13.38 8.14
N HIS A 106 3.50 -14.28 8.68
CA HIS A 106 3.46 -15.69 8.26
C HIS A 106 2.11 -16.02 7.63
N THR A 107 2.14 -16.82 6.58
CA THR A 107 0.94 -17.23 5.86
C THR A 107 0.64 -18.72 6.03
N ALA A 108 -0.53 -19.18 5.58
CA ALA A 108 -0.94 -20.58 5.74
C ALA A 108 -0.18 -21.51 4.79
N LEU A 109 0.39 -20.98 3.69
CA LEU A 109 1.28 -21.71 2.79
C LEU A 109 2.75 -21.66 3.22
N PHE A 110 3.01 -21.32 4.49
CA PHE A 110 4.32 -21.33 5.14
C PHE A 110 5.31 -20.28 4.61
N GLU A 111 4.81 -19.21 4.02
CA GLU A 111 5.64 -18.06 3.67
C GLU A 111 6.02 -17.27 4.92
N THR A 112 7.18 -16.63 4.87
CA THR A 112 7.65 -15.68 5.87
C THR A 112 8.06 -14.43 5.13
N LEU A 113 7.33 -13.33 5.35
CA LEU A 113 7.55 -12.07 4.68
C LEU A 113 8.04 -11.04 5.69
N LYS A 114 9.14 -10.33 5.38
CA LYS A 114 9.66 -9.25 6.23
C LYS A 114 9.66 -7.93 5.49
N PHE A 115 9.21 -6.92 6.21
CA PHE A 115 9.13 -5.56 5.71
C PHE A 115 9.81 -4.56 6.65
N SER A 116 10.32 -3.50 6.05
CA SER A 116 10.65 -2.24 6.73
C SER A 116 9.73 -1.16 6.20
N PHE A 117 9.24 -0.27 7.06
CA PHE A 117 8.33 0.79 6.66
C PHE A 117 8.55 2.08 7.42
N VAL A 118 8.03 3.18 6.88
CA VAL A 118 7.97 4.49 7.53
C VAL A 118 6.54 4.98 7.50
N LEU A 119 5.96 5.22 8.69
CA LEU A 119 4.67 5.87 8.82
C LEU A 119 4.78 7.35 8.41
N THR A 120 3.93 7.75 7.49
CA THR A 120 3.70 9.17 7.17
C THR A 120 2.46 9.70 7.89
N SER A 121 1.55 8.80 8.27
CA SER A 121 0.41 9.02 9.15
C SER A 121 -0.05 7.69 9.76
N ALA A 122 -1.06 7.70 10.63
CA ALA A 122 -1.68 6.47 11.15
C ALA A 122 -2.42 5.65 10.07
N THR A 123 -2.68 6.24 8.90
CA THR A 123 -3.42 5.61 7.81
C THR A 123 -2.58 5.33 6.57
N HIS A 124 -1.29 5.70 6.56
CA HIS A 124 -0.42 5.57 5.41
C HIS A 124 1.06 5.39 5.78
N ALA A 125 1.70 4.41 5.17
CA ALA A 125 3.14 4.15 5.25
C ALA A 125 3.75 3.87 3.88
N LEU A 126 5.04 4.18 3.74
CA LEU A 126 5.87 3.66 2.66
C LEU A 126 6.57 2.39 3.16
N ILE A 127 6.55 1.33 2.37
CA ILE A 127 7.00 -0.01 2.78
C ILE A 127 7.95 -0.61 1.75
N ILE A 128 8.93 -1.38 2.23
CA ILE A 128 9.86 -2.17 1.44
C ILE A 128 9.93 -3.60 1.98
N GLU A 129 10.08 -4.57 1.09
CA GLU A 129 10.40 -5.95 1.44
C GLU A 129 11.91 -6.09 1.68
N ILE A 130 12.30 -6.83 2.72
CA ILE A 130 13.69 -6.89 3.18
C ILE A 130 14.28 -8.30 3.29
N ASP A 131 13.55 -9.35 2.90
CA ASP A 131 14.05 -10.73 2.90
C ASP A 131 13.87 -11.51 1.59
N GLY A 132 13.42 -10.83 0.53
CA GLY A 132 13.25 -11.40 -0.80
C GLY A 132 13.83 -10.52 -1.91
N THR A 133 13.12 -10.51 -3.05
CA THR A 133 13.48 -9.63 -4.18
C THR A 133 13.13 -8.19 -3.79
N PRO A 134 13.98 -7.18 -4.07
CA PRO A 134 13.66 -5.80 -3.74
C PRO A 134 12.29 -5.40 -4.26
N ALA A 135 11.41 -5.08 -3.32
CA ALA A 135 10.03 -4.73 -3.57
C ALA A 135 9.66 -3.53 -2.72
N SER A 136 8.81 -2.65 -3.26
CA SER A 136 8.39 -1.45 -2.54
C SER A 136 6.98 -1.03 -2.91
N GLY A 137 6.36 -0.27 -2.02
CA GLY A 137 5.05 0.31 -2.27
C GLY A 137 4.48 0.97 -1.02
N THR A 138 3.19 0.74 -0.77
CA THR A 138 2.46 1.43 0.30
C THR A 138 1.75 0.45 1.22
N MET A 139 1.49 0.92 2.44
CA MET A 139 0.58 0.29 3.39
C MET A 139 -0.45 1.34 3.82
N ASP A 140 -1.72 1.06 3.60
CA ASP A 140 -2.82 2.02 3.69
C ASP A 140 -3.97 1.44 4.52
N LEU A 141 -4.55 2.25 5.42
CA LEU A 141 -5.69 1.81 6.23
C LEU A 141 -6.90 1.53 5.32
N LEU A 142 -7.53 0.37 5.49
CA LEU A 142 -8.73 -0.05 4.75
C LEU A 142 -9.95 0.80 5.14
N GLN A 143 -10.89 0.97 4.20
CA GLN A 143 -12.10 1.77 4.35
C GLN A 143 -13.36 0.95 4.02
N PRO A 144 -14.42 1.00 4.84
CA PRO A 144 -14.57 1.83 6.04
C PRO A 144 -13.94 1.18 7.28
N VAL A 145 -13.40 2.03 8.16
CA VAL A 145 -12.92 1.58 9.47
C VAL A 145 -14.13 1.17 10.33
N GLY A 146 -14.19 -0.09 10.75
CA GLY A 146 -15.19 -0.58 11.71
C GLY A 146 -16.62 -0.74 11.17
N ALA A 147 -16.83 -0.65 9.86
CA ALA A 147 -18.09 -0.99 9.22
C ALA A 147 -17.90 -2.11 8.19
N SER A 148 -18.98 -2.81 7.84
CA SER A 148 -18.93 -3.85 6.82
C SER A 148 -18.67 -3.25 5.44
N PHE A 149 -17.89 -3.95 4.63
CA PHE A 149 -17.67 -3.59 3.23
C PHE A 149 -18.94 -3.83 2.41
N THR A 150 -19.23 -2.93 1.47
CA THR A 150 -20.39 -2.99 0.58
C THR A 150 -20.05 -2.43 -0.80
N ALA A 151 -20.79 -2.85 -1.84
CA ALA A 151 -20.60 -2.31 -3.19
C ALA A 151 -20.83 -0.79 -3.26
N ALA A 152 -21.70 -0.24 -2.41
CA ALA A 152 -22.03 1.20 -2.38
C ALA A 152 -20.83 2.10 -2.09
N GLN A 153 -19.77 1.55 -1.49
CA GLN A 153 -18.51 2.25 -1.24
C GLN A 153 -17.67 2.44 -2.51
N ILE A 154 -18.04 1.77 -3.60
CA ILE A 154 -17.38 1.82 -4.92
C ILE A 154 -18.31 2.54 -5.89
N SER A 155 -18.73 3.74 -5.51
CA SER A 155 -19.58 4.61 -6.33
C SER A 155 -18.81 5.86 -6.69
N GLY A 156 -18.68 6.15 -7.98
CA GLY A 156 -18.05 7.38 -8.46
C GLY A 156 -17.09 7.17 -9.61
N ASN A 157 -16.32 8.24 -9.88
CA ASN A 157 -15.33 8.27 -10.94
C ASN A 157 -13.94 8.04 -10.35
N TYR A 158 -13.17 7.18 -11.02
CA TYR A 158 -11.83 6.78 -10.61
C TYR A 158 -10.86 7.02 -11.74
N SER A 159 -9.63 7.37 -11.40
CA SER A 159 -8.47 7.32 -12.29
C SER A 159 -7.53 6.21 -11.86
N PHE A 160 -6.85 5.59 -12.81
CA PHE A 160 -5.84 4.58 -12.52
C PHE A 160 -4.63 4.75 -13.43
N ALA A 161 -3.50 4.26 -12.94
CA ALA A 161 -2.30 4.01 -13.71
C ALA A 161 -1.72 2.69 -13.23
N MET A 162 -1.21 1.88 -14.15
CA MET A 162 -0.57 0.62 -13.86
C MET A 162 0.50 0.33 -14.91
N ASP A 163 1.56 -0.30 -14.45
CA ASP A 163 2.64 -0.78 -15.28
C ASP A 163 2.77 -2.30 -15.08
N GLY A 164 3.23 -2.99 -16.10
CA GLY A 164 3.40 -4.42 -16.05
C GLY A 164 4.04 -4.93 -17.32
N VAL A 165 3.74 -6.19 -17.64
CA VAL A 165 4.27 -6.82 -18.83
C VAL A 165 3.21 -7.46 -19.71
N ASP A 166 3.40 -7.31 -21.02
CA ASP A 166 2.67 -8.10 -22.00
C ASP A 166 3.44 -9.40 -22.24
N ASN A 167 2.84 -10.52 -21.89
CA ASN A 167 3.45 -11.83 -22.09
C ASN A 167 3.34 -12.32 -23.56
N SER A 168 2.74 -11.52 -24.43
CA SER A 168 2.50 -11.82 -25.84
C SER A 168 3.30 -10.90 -26.78
N GLY A 169 4.61 -11.16 -26.95
CA GLY A 169 5.41 -10.48 -27.97
C GLY A 169 6.88 -10.28 -27.63
N THR A 170 7.58 -9.49 -28.46
CA THR A 170 8.99 -9.07 -28.27
C THR A 170 9.11 -7.87 -27.32
N LEU A 171 8.00 -7.21 -27.04
CA LEU A 171 7.90 -6.01 -26.21
C LEU A 171 7.30 -6.40 -24.87
N ASN A 172 8.15 -6.45 -23.84
CA ASN A 172 7.73 -6.96 -22.55
C ASN A 172 7.05 -5.88 -21.71
N TYR A 173 7.41 -4.60 -21.82
CA TYR A 173 6.86 -3.56 -20.93
C TYR A 173 5.56 -2.96 -21.47
N MET A 174 4.55 -2.90 -20.60
CA MET A 174 3.26 -2.30 -20.88
C MET A 174 2.89 -1.32 -19.75
N SER A 175 2.41 -0.15 -20.13
CA SER A 175 1.82 0.83 -19.22
C SER A 175 0.39 1.12 -19.66
N MET A 176 -0.52 1.24 -18.70
CA MET A 176 -1.92 1.58 -18.92
C MET A 176 -2.36 2.66 -17.94
N ALA A 177 -3.08 3.66 -18.42
CA ALA A 177 -3.69 4.67 -17.56
C ALA A 177 -5.05 5.05 -18.10
N GLY A 178 -5.95 5.49 -17.23
CA GLY A 178 -7.30 5.78 -17.66
C GLY A 178 -8.23 6.21 -16.55
N THR A 179 -9.51 6.27 -16.90
CA THR A 179 -10.60 6.56 -15.96
C THR A 179 -11.75 5.59 -16.14
N PHE A 180 -12.54 5.40 -15.10
CA PHE A 180 -13.80 4.65 -15.15
C PHE A 180 -14.81 5.17 -14.14
N ALA A 181 -16.09 4.85 -14.37
CA ALA A 181 -17.19 5.18 -13.47
C ALA A 181 -17.84 3.90 -12.93
N ALA A 182 -17.90 3.77 -11.60
CA ALA A 182 -18.57 2.66 -10.91
C ALA A 182 -19.89 3.12 -10.29
N ASP A 183 -20.91 2.26 -10.34
CA ASP A 183 -22.29 2.60 -9.94
C ASP A 183 -22.62 2.37 -8.45
N GLY A 184 -21.67 1.84 -7.67
CA GLY A 184 -21.94 1.46 -6.28
C GLY A 184 -22.80 0.20 -6.09
N VAL A 185 -23.07 -0.56 -7.16
CA VAL A 185 -23.90 -1.78 -7.11
C VAL A 185 -23.10 -2.98 -7.63
N GLY A 186 -22.43 -2.83 -8.77
CA GLY A 186 -21.62 -3.88 -9.37
C GLY A 186 -21.24 -3.67 -10.83
N ALA A 187 -21.54 -2.52 -11.44
CA ALA A 187 -21.23 -2.22 -12.83
C ALA A 187 -20.19 -1.09 -12.97
N LEU A 188 -19.28 -1.26 -13.92
CA LEU A 188 -18.48 -0.17 -14.48
C LEU A 188 -19.25 0.38 -15.68
N THR A 189 -19.88 1.53 -15.49
CA THR A 189 -20.82 2.13 -16.44
C THR A 189 -20.13 2.78 -17.63
N SER A 190 -18.88 3.22 -17.44
CA SER A 190 -18.02 3.73 -18.51
C SER A 190 -16.55 3.61 -18.10
N GLY A 191 -15.67 3.61 -19.10
CA GLY A 191 -14.23 3.62 -18.91
C GLY A 191 -13.50 3.92 -20.20
N THR A 192 -12.35 4.59 -20.07
CA THR A 192 -11.41 4.84 -21.16
C THR A 192 -10.01 4.58 -20.64
N LEU A 193 -9.18 3.91 -21.45
CA LEU A 193 -7.77 3.74 -21.14
C LEU A 193 -6.89 4.01 -22.34
N ASP A 194 -5.70 4.51 -22.04
CA ASP A 194 -4.57 4.56 -22.93
C ASP A 194 -3.62 3.41 -22.57
N ILE A 195 -3.11 2.73 -23.61
CA ILE A 195 -2.18 1.61 -23.49
C ILE A 195 -0.93 1.97 -24.28
N ASN A 196 0.21 1.97 -23.61
CA ASN A 196 1.51 1.94 -24.25
C ASN A 196 2.10 0.54 -24.09
N ASN A 197 2.16 -0.21 -25.19
CA ASN A 197 2.76 -1.55 -25.21
C ASN A 197 4.06 -1.52 -26.02
N GLY A 198 5.19 -1.46 -25.30
CA GLY A 198 6.53 -1.31 -25.85
C GLY A 198 6.69 -0.22 -26.91
N GLY A 199 6.02 0.92 -26.73
CA GLY A 199 6.06 2.07 -27.64
C GLY A 199 4.89 2.13 -28.62
N THR A 200 4.07 1.07 -28.73
CA THR A 200 2.82 1.12 -29.50
C THR A 200 1.71 1.71 -28.63
N PHE A 201 1.21 2.88 -29.03
CA PHE A 201 0.14 3.58 -28.32
C PHE A 201 -1.23 3.22 -28.90
N THR A 202 -2.19 2.92 -28.03
CA THR A 202 -3.60 2.73 -28.39
C THR A 202 -4.51 3.29 -27.31
N THR A 203 -5.73 3.69 -27.69
CA THR A 203 -6.79 4.12 -26.76
C THR A 203 -8.00 3.22 -26.96
N ALA A 204 -8.66 2.85 -25.87
CA ALA A 204 -9.86 2.01 -25.91
C ALA A 204 -10.89 2.46 -24.87
N SER A 205 -12.18 2.30 -25.21
CA SER A 205 -13.26 2.35 -24.24
C SER A 205 -13.51 0.96 -23.65
N PHE A 206 -13.97 0.91 -22.40
CA PHE A 206 -14.38 -0.33 -21.77
C PHE A 206 -15.58 -0.14 -20.84
N THR A 207 -16.27 -1.25 -20.57
CA THR A 207 -17.21 -1.39 -19.45
C THR A 207 -16.80 -2.61 -18.64
N GLY A 208 -17.56 -2.95 -17.62
CA GLY A 208 -17.23 -4.12 -16.81
C GLY A 208 -18.15 -4.28 -15.62
N THR A 209 -17.72 -5.15 -14.72
CA THR A 209 -18.39 -5.41 -13.45
C THR A 209 -17.38 -5.39 -12.31
N PHE A 210 -17.88 -5.23 -11.09
CA PHE A 210 -17.09 -5.42 -9.88
C PHE A 210 -17.93 -6.13 -8.80
N SER A 211 -17.28 -6.79 -7.85
CA SER A 211 -17.94 -7.44 -6.70
C SER A 211 -18.03 -6.49 -5.51
N ALA A 212 -18.90 -6.73 -4.52
CA ALA A 212 -18.70 -6.09 -3.22
C ALA A 212 -17.35 -6.55 -2.62
N PRO A 213 -16.62 -5.71 -1.85
CA PRO A 213 -15.45 -6.18 -1.13
C PRO A 213 -15.83 -7.17 -0.03
N ASP A 214 -14.96 -8.12 0.22
CA ASP A 214 -15.06 -9.10 1.32
C ASP A 214 -14.60 -8.49 2.67
N PRO A 215 -14.60 -9.25 3.78
CA PRO A 215 -14.13 -8.73 5.08
C PRO A 215 -12.67 -8.28 5.14
N ASN A 216 -11.84 -8.62 4.16
CA ASN A 216 -10.47 -8.13 4.00
C ASN A 216 -10.41 -6.87 3.13
N GLY A 217 -11.56 -6.28 2.79
CA GLY A 217 -11.65 -5.13 1.89
C GLY A 217 -11.30 -5.46 0.45
N ARG A 218 -11.22 -6.74 0.11
CA ARG A 218 -10.80 -7.22 -1.21
C ARG A 218 -12.00 -7.43 -2.12
N GLY A 219 -11.95 -6.95 -3.35
CA GLY A 219 -12.93 -7.29 -4.38
C GLY A 219 -12.29 -7.61 -5.73
N LYS A 220 -13.13 -7.96 -6.69
CA LYS A 220 -12.72 -8.27 -8.06
C LYS A 220 -13.39 -7.33 -9.04
N MET A 221 -12.61 -6.82 -9.98
CA MET A 221 -13.08 -6.04 -11.13
C MET A 221 -12.85 -6.87 -12.40
N GLN A 222 -13.87 -6.98 -13.24
CA GLN A 222 -13.80 -7.66 -14.53
C GLN A 222 -14.12 -6.66 -15.64
N VAL A 223 -13.17 -6.47 -16.55
CA VAL A 223 -13.33 -5.57 -17.69
C VAL A 223 -13.86 -6.36 -18.88
N SER A 224 -14.75 -5.75 -19.69
CA SER A 224 -15.40 -6.38 -20.85
C SER A 224 -14.42 -6.92 -21.90
N THR A 225 -13.16 -6.52 -21.84
CA THR A 225 -12.04 -7.01 -22.68
C THR A 225 -11.44 -8.33 -22.17
N GLY A 226 -11.96 -8.91 -21.08
CA GLY A 226 -11.53 -10.18 -20.51
C GLY A 226 -10.46 -10.07 -19.41
N ARG A 227 -10.04 -8.85 -19.04
CA ARG A 227 -9.07 -8.62 -17.97
C ARG A 227 -9.76 -8.64 -16.61
N THR A 228 -9.12 -9.28 -15.63
CA THR A 228 -9.58 -9.31 -14.24
C THR A 228 -8.53 -8.65 -13.35
N PHE A 229 -8.99 -7.80 -12.44
CA PHE A 229 -8.18 -7.16 -11.41
C PHE A 229 -8.72 -7.53 -10.04
N VAL A 230 -7.81 -7.68 -9.09
CA VAL A 230 -8.15 -7.62 -7.67
C VAL A 230 -7.93 -6.18 -7.21
N TYR A 231 -8.80 -5.68 -6.33
CA TYR A 231 -8.61 -4.39 -5.69
C TYR A 231 -8.84 -4.51 -4.18
N TYR A 232 -8.27 -3.56 -3.46
CA TYR A 232 -8.53 -3.33 -2.04
C TYR A 232 -9.03 -1.90 -1.86
N ILE A 233 -10.03 -1.71 -1.00
CA ILE A 233 -10.58 -0.38 -0.72
C ILE A 233 -9.87 0.26 0.48
N ILE A 234 -9.11 1.32 0.19
CA ILE A 234 -8.36 2.07 1.20
C ILE A 234 -9.01 3.41 1.52
N SER A 235 -8.65 3.97 2.66
CA SER A 235 -9.04 5.33 3.05
C SER A 235 -8.50 6.34 2.05
N SER A 236 -9.26 7.42 1.81
CA SER A 236 -8.83 8.47 0.90
C SER A 236 -7.54 9.11 1.42
N LYS A 237 -6.50 9.10 0.59
CA LYS A 237 -5.29 9.84 0.87
C LYS A 237 -5.49 11.30 0.48
N VAL A 238 -5.18 12.23 1.40
CA VAL A 238 -4.83 13.60 0.99
C VAL A 238 -3.40 13.51 0.49
N LEU A 239 -3.22 13.54 -0.84
CA LEU A 239 -1.90 13.63 -1.47
C LEU A 239 -1.29 15.01 -1.22
#